data_AF-A0A7X7E184-F1
#
_entry.id   AF-A0A7X7E184-F1
#
_cell.length_a   1.000
_cell.length_b   1.000
_cell.length_c   1.000
_cell.angle_alpha   90.00
_cell.angle_beta   90.00
_cell.angle_gamma   90.00
#
_symmetry.space_group_name_H-M   'P 1'
#
loop_
_entity.id
_entity.type
_entity.pdbx_description
1 polymer ?
#
loop_
_entity_poly.entity_id
_entity_poly.type
_entity_poly.pdbx_seq_one_letter_code
_entity_poly.pdbx_strand_id
1 'polypeptide(L)' 'MSLKELHSKLIDIQLTHLWNQWTQLGVSGYGKKSSHIIDPEALLLYSLEITRYDARLYDEILDWCFVNGEFLSIPR' A
#
# COMPACT_ATOMS: atom_id res chain seq x y z
N MET A 1 3.49 2.36 27.88
CA MET A 1 2.88 2.35 26.54
C MET A 1 1.56 1.59 26.65
N SER A 2 0.45 2.27 26.41
CA SER A 2 -0.91 1.70 26.44
C SER A 2 -1.15 0.83 25.21
N LEU A 3 -2.05 -0.17 25.32
CA LEU A 3 -2.44 -1.02 24.19
C LEU A 3 -2.92 -0.20 22.99
N LYS A 4 -3.65 0.89 23.25
CA LYS A 4 -4.14 1.80 22.20
C LYS A 4 -3.01 2.51 21.46
N GLU A 5 -1.99 2.94 22.20
CA GLU A 5 -0.81 3.60 21.63
C GLU A 5 -0.01 2.63 20.77
N LEU A 6 0.12 1.37 21.21
CA LEU A 6 0.78 0.33 20.43
C LEU A 6 0.03 0.00 19.15
N HIS A 7 -1.29 -0.12 19.24
CA HIS A 7 -2.14 -0.34 18.06
C HIS A 7 -2.03 0.78 17.03
N SER A 8 -2.14 2.04 17.47
CA SER A 8 -1.98 3.21 16.58
C SER A 8 -0.61 3.20 15.90
N LYS A 9 0.45 2.98 16.68
CA LYS A 9 1.81 2.94 16.16
C LYS A 9 2.01 1.80 15.16
N LEU A 10 1.38 0.65 15.37
CA LEU A 10 1.45 -0.47 14.44
C LEU A 10 0.79 -0.10 13.11
N ILE A 11 -0.37 0.56 13.13
CA ILE A 11 -1.03 1.05 11.92
C ILE A 11 -0.15 2.06 11.18
N ASP A 12 0.43 3.03 11.89
CA ASP A 12 1.29 4.04 11.27
C ASP A 12 2.51 3.43 10.55
N ILE A 13 3.12 2.41 11.15
CA ILE A 13 4.24 1.67 10.55
C ILE A 13 3.79 0.92 9.29
N GLN A 14 2.62 0.29 9.34
CA GLN A 14 2.05 -0.44 8.19
C GLN A 14 1.68 0.50 7.04
N LEU A 15 1.05 1.63 7.34
CA LEU A 15 0.75 2.67 6.35
C LEU A 15 2.03 3.22 5.72
N THR A 16 3.05 3.52 6.54
CA THR A 16 4.35 3.96 6.05
C THR A 16 4.98 2.91 5.13
N HIS A 17 4.87 1.63 5.48
CA HIS A 17 5.37 0.54 4.66
C HIS A 17 4.65 0.44 3.31
N LEU A 18 3.32 0.52 3.30
CA LEU A 18 2.52 0.52 2.06
C LEU A 18 2.87 1.71 1.17
N TRP A 19 2.95 2.91 1.72
CA TRP A 19 3.35 4.12 0.97
C TRP A 19 4.73 3.96 0.33
N ASN A 20 5.71 3.39 1.06
CA ASN A 20 7.03 3.13 0.51
C ASN A 20 6.97 2.17 -0.69
N GLN A 21 6.16 1.10 -0.63
CA GLN A 21 6.08 0.13 -1.72
C GLN A 21 5.29 0.67 -2.92
N TRP A 22 4.12 1.27 -2.69
CA TRP A 22 3.30 1.83 -3.77
C TRP A 22 4.01 2.96 -4.51
N THR A 23 4.74 3.82 -3.80
CA THR A 23 5.54 4.87 -4.44
C THR A 23 6.64 4.29 -5.36
N GLN A 24 7.16 3.09 -5.05
CA GLN A 24 8.12 2.42 -5.94
C GLN A 24 7.48 1.86 -7.20
N LEU A 25 6.19 1.47 -7.13
CA LEU A 25 5.39 1.08 -8.28
C LEU A 25 4.90 2.28 -9.11
N GLY A 26 5.25 3.51 -8.72
CA GLY A 26 4.95 4.73 -9.48
C GLY A 26 3.73 5.50 -8.97
N VAL A 27 3.13 5.11 -7.84
CA VAL A 27 2.09 5.91 -7.17
C VAL A 27 2.67 7.24 -6.68
N SER A 28 1.90 8.32 -6.81
CA SER A 28 2.31 9.65 -6.35
C SER A 28 2.23 9.73 -4.83
N GLY A 29 3.38 9.70 -4.15
CA GLY A 29 3.38 9.56 -2.71
C GLY A 29 4.68 9.93 -2.02
N TYR A 30 4.68 9.73 -0.71
CA TYR A 30 5.88 9.79 0.11
C TYR A 30 6.42 8.38 0.29
N GLY A 31 7.59 8.10 -0.27
CA GLY A 31 8.16 6.76 -0.19
C GLY A 31 9.66 6.77 -0.35
N LYS A 32 10.34 5.93 0.42
CA LYS A 32 11.75 5.62 0.19
C LYS A 32 11.86 4.52 -0.85
N LYS A 33 12.75 4.73 -1.82
CA LYS A 33 13.14 3.68 -2.76
C LYS A 33 13.89 2.58 -2.01
N SER A 34 13.52 1.32 -2.27
CA SER A 34 14.20 0.11 -1.82
C SER A 34 14.53 -0.72 -3.06
N SER A 35 15.48 -1.66 -2.91
CA SER A 35 15.97 -2.50 -4.00
C SER A 35 15.30 -3.87 -4.04
N HIS A 36 14.16 -4.03 -3.37
CA HIS A 36 13.45 -5.30 -3.30
C HIS A 36 12.45 -5.42 -4.45
N ILE A 37 12.25 -6.64 -4.93
CA ILE A 37 11.19 -6.94 -5.90
C ILE A 37 9.86 -6.87 -5.15
N ILE A 38 8.92 -6.11 -5.68
CA ILE A 38 7.57 -5.98 -5.14
C ILE A 38 6.65 -6.90 -5.95
N ASP A 39 5.94 -7.77 -5.25
CA ASP A 39 4.79 -8.49 -5.79
C ASP A 39 3.54 -7.59 -5.66
N PRO A 40 3.01 -7.04 -6.78
CA PRO A 40 1.90 -6.11 -6.73
C PRO A 40 0.59 -6.76 -6.26
N GLU A 41 0.41 -8.08 -6.42
CA GLU A 41 -0.81 -8.78 -6.02
C GLU A 41 -0.84 -9.00 -4.51
N ALA A 42 0.27 -9.48 -3.96
CA ALA A 42 0.43 -9.60 -2.52
C ALA A 42 0.31 -8.23 -1.83
N LEU A 43 0.90 -7.18 -2.44
CA LEU A 43 0.80 -5.82 -1.95
C LEU A 43 -0.64 -5.30 -2.00
N LEU A 44 -1.37 -5.55 -3.08
CA LEU A 44 -2.77 -5.14 -3.22
C LEU A 44 -3.65 -5.82 -2.17
N LEU A 45 -3.53 -7.14 -2.00
CA LEU A 45 -4.28 -7.88 -0.98
C LEU A 45 -3.99 -7.37 0.43
N TYR A 46 -2.73 -7.08 0.73
CA TYR A 46 -2.35 -6.50 2.01
C TYR A 46 -2.94 -5.09 2.22
N SER A 47 -2.98 -4.30 1.15
CA SER A 47 -3.51 -2.93 1.19
C SER A 47 -4.98 -2.89 1.59
N LEU A 48 -5.80 -3.86 1.14
CA LEU A 48 -7.25 -3.89 1.42
C LEU A 48 -7.61 -3.82 2.91
N GLU A 49 -6.76 -4.35 3.79
CA GLU A 49 -7.01 -4.34 5.24
C GLU A 49 -6.57 -3.03 5.90
N ILE A 50 -5.51 -2.39 5.40
CA ILE A 50 -4.84 -1.27 6.07
C ILE A 50 -5.26 0.08 5.51
N THR A 51 -5.62 0.17 4.22
CA THR A 51 -6.01 1.44 3.60
C THR A 51 -7.29 2.03 4.18
N ARG A 52 -8.08 1.24 4.93
CA ARG A 52 -9.22 1.76 5.71
C ARG A 52 -8.83 2.82 6.75
N TYR A 53 -7.54 2.92 7.08
CA TYR A 53 -6.98 3.92 7.97
C TYR A 53 -6.36 5.13 7.24
N ASP A 54 -6.26 5.10 5.90
CA ASP A 54 -5.78 6.20 5.05
C ASP A 54 -6.49 6.21 3.70
N ALA A 55 -7.52 7.05 3.58
CA ALA A 55 -8.34 7.16 2.37
C ALA A 55 -7.53 7.60 1.13
N ARG A 56 -6.50 8.45 1.30
CA ARG A 56 -5.71 8.92 0.17
C ARG A 56 -4.90 7.79 -0.45
N LEU A 57 -4.29 6.95 0.39
CA LEU A 57 -3.57 5.77 -0.09
C LEU A 57 -4.51 4.83 -0.85
N TYR A 58 -5.75 4.67 -0.39
CA TYR A 58 -6.74 3.85 -1.08
C TYR A 58 -7.04 4.38 -2.50
N ASP A 59 -7.32 5.67 -2.63
CA ASP A 59 -7.65 6.29 -3.91
C ASP A 59 -6.50 6.16 -4.92
N GLU A 60 -5.27 6.40 -4.48
CA GLU A 60 -4.07 6.28 -5.31
C GLU A 60 -3.80 4.84 -5.78
N ILE A 61 -4.09 3.85 -4.94
CA ILE A 61 -4.00 2.43 -5.32
C ILE A 61 -5.05 2.10 -6.37
N LEU A 62 -6.27 2.60 -6.23
CA LEU A 62 -7.33 2.40 -7.23
C LEU A 62 -6.95 3.04 -8.56
N ASP A 63 -6.41 4.26 -8.55
CA ASP A 63 -5.91 4.94 -9.75
C ASP A 63 -4.78 4.15 -10.41
N TRP A 64 -3.85 3.61 -9.62
CA TRP A 64 -2.80 2.74 -10.13
C TRP A 64 -3.37 1.46 -10.76
N CYS A 65 -4.33 0.80 -10.10
CA CYS A 65 -5.01 -0.38 -10.63
C CYS A 65 -5.80 -0.08 -11.90
N PHE A 66 -6.37 1.12 -12.05
CA PHE A 66 -7.06 1.51 -13.26
C PHE A 66 -6.10 1.60 -14.46
N VAL A 67 -4.88 2.08 -14.24
CA VAL A 67 -3.85 2.23 -15.28
C VAL A 67 -3.08 0.93 -15.54
N ASN A 68 -2.79 0.17 -14.49
CA ASN A 68 -1.84 -0.96 -14.52
C ASN A 68 -2.49 -2.32 -14.23
N GLY A 69 -3.81 -2.38 -14.02
CA GLY A 69 -4.52 -3.59 -13.61
C GLY A 69 -4.42 -4.74 -14.61
N GLU A 70 -4.09 -4.46 -15.87
CA GLU A 70 -3.81 -5.50 -16.87
C GLU A 70 -2.57 -6.34 -16.56
N PHE A 71 -1.64 -5.83 -15.74
CA PHE A 71 -0.45 -6.56 -15.30
C PHE A 71 -0.71 -7.46 -14.09
N LEU A 72 -1.88 -7.37 -13.46
CA LEU A 72 -2.28 -8.26 -12.38
C LEU A 72 -2.84 -9.56 -12.96
N SER A 73 -2.49 -10.69 -12.35
CA SER A 73 -3.01 -12.00 -12.72
C SER A 73 -4.44 -12.17 -12.20
N ILE A 74 -5.37 -11.53 -12.91
CA ILE A 74 -6.80 -11.71 -12.66
C ILE A 74 -7.25 -12.95 -13.45
N PRO A 75 -7.83 -13.98 -12.81
CA PRO A 75 -8.51 -15.03 -13.55
C PRO A 75 -9.71 -14.40 -14.29
N ARG A 76 -9.67 -14.44 -15.62
CA ARG A 76 -10.71 -13.91 -16.52
C ARG A 76 -11.65 -15.02 -16.98
#